data_AF-A0A6V8KYW5-F1
#
_entry.id   AF-A0A6V8KYW5-F1
#
_cell.length_a   1.000
_cell.length_b   1.000
_cell.length_c   1.000
_cell.angle_alpha   90.00
_cell.angle_beta   90.00
_cell.angle_gamma   90.00
#
_symmetry.space_group_name_H-M   'P 1'
#
loop_
_entity.id
_entity.type
_entity.pdbx_description
1 polymer ?
#
loop_
_entity_poly.entity_id
_entity_poly.type
_entity_poly.pdbx_seq_one_letter_code
_entity_poly.pdbx_strand_id
1 'polypeptide(L)'
;MDELIEYADFAKVQMRAGRIVKVEEFPRARTPSYKVLVDFGPEVGERWSSMQAARDYRPEDLLDTLVVGVVNMPEKNIAGFKSQALILGVPADDGGLSLLRPDRGGSPVAVSTDQRVASFFDTAWRRIIATQPASVRVHLAAERRLTESVLPAYRAMVEVGCADGSLLLPVARRCALDYLGLDLAAGAVAATRAAGADAVRADVLELTGLALPAGPLLVAFPFNVFGNLPEPERALGAVAASGADALVLTYDTSAGAAAVRSEYYRACGLAGELVADGTGVHFTAAPFTSSVYHRAVLTGWLAGHGYRVTVHEYGAVGQAYHATR
;
A
#
# COMPACT_ATOMS: atom_id res chain seq x y z
N MET A 1 6.03 -2.46 -48.62
CA MET A 1 5.72 -2.81 -47.22
C MET A 1 6.91 -3.61 -46.80
N ASP A 2 7.86 -2.87 -46.25
CA ASP A 2 9.28 -3.15 -46.37
C ASP A 2 9.79 -3.67 -45.03
N GLU A 3 10.62 -4.70 -45.12
CA GLU A 3 11.33 -5.40 -44.04
C GLU A 3 10.47 -5.91 -42.86
N LEU A 4 10.22 -7.22 -42.85
CA LEU A 4 9.63 -7.91 -41.70
C LEU A 4 10.68 -7.97 -40.58
N ILE A 5 10.26 -7.66 -39.35
CA ILE A 5 11.10 -7.84 -38.16
C ILE A 5 10.84 -9.19 -37.51
N GLU A 6 11.87 -9.75 -36.89
CA GLU A 6 11.72 -10.94 -36.06
C GLU A 6 11.18 -10.56 -34.68
N TYR A 7 10.55 -11.50 -33.99
CA TYR A 7 10.08 -11.28 -32.62
C TYR A 7 11.22 -10.84 -31.68
N ALA A 8 12.44 -11.33 -31.91
CA ALA A 8 13.61 -10.95 -31.14
C ALA A 8 13.93 -9.45 -31.21
N ASP A 9 13.59 -8.78 -32.32
CA ASP A 9 13.75 -7.34 -32.45
C ASP A 9 12.67 -6.58 -31.70
N PHE A 10 11.42 -7.06 -31.77
CA PHE A 10 10.31 -6.51 -30.98
C PHE A 10 10.54 -6.67 -29.47
N ALA A 11 11.02 -7.84 -29.03
CA ALA A 11 11.28 -8.14 -27.62
C ALA A 11 12.37 -7.26 -26.99
N LYS A 12 13.22 -6.61 -27.81
CA LYS A 12 14.18 -5.59 -27.33
C LYS A 12 13.48 -4.30 -26.90
N VAL A 13 12.25 -4.02 -27.35
CA VAL A 13 11.52 -2.80 -27.03
C VAL A 13 10.81 -2.96 -25.67
N GLN A 14 11.20 -2.16 -24.69
CA GLN A 14 10.57 -2.20 -23.36
C GLN A 14 9.39 -1.23 -23.32
N MET A 15 8.19 -1.75 -23.60
CA MET A 15 6.92 -1.04 -23.45
C MET A 15 6.34 -1.26 -22.05
N ARG A 16 5.90 -0.18 -21.40
CA ARG A 16 5.28 -0.22 -20.06
C ARG A 16 4.04 0.68 -20.02
N ALA A 17 3.05 0.27 -19.24
CA ALA A 17 1.99 1.17 -18.82
C ALA A 17 2.48 2.04 -17.66
N GLY A 18 2.10 3.31 -17.61
CA GLY A 18 2.45 4.23 -16.54
C GLY A 18 1.35 5.25 -16.30
N ARG A 19 1.37 5.87 -15.12
CA ARG A 19 0.44 6.93 -14.71
C ARG A 19 1.11 8.29 -14.82
N ILE A 20 0.44 9.24 -15.45
CA ILE A 20 0.92 10.62 -15.47
C ILE A 20 0.75 11.22 -14.07
N VAL A 21 1.85 11.58 -13.41
CA VAL A 21 1.86 12.18 -12.05
C VAL A 21 2.13 13.69 -12.08
N LYS A 22 2.57 14.23 -13.22
CA LYS A 22 2.75 15.67 -13.41
C LYS A 22 2.63 16.07 -14.88
N VAL A 23 2.05 17.25 -15.14
CA VAL A 23 1.96 17.86 -16.47
C VAL A 23 2.43 19.32 -16.39
N GLU A 24 3.29 19.74 -17.31
CA GLU A 24 3.76 21.11 -17.44
C GLU A 24 3.64 21.58 -18.89
N GLU A 25 3.31 22.86 -19.08
CA GLU A 25 3.33 23.48 -20.41
C GLU A 25 4.73 23.43 -21.04
N PHE A 26 4.78 23.31 -22.37
CA PHE A 26 6.03 23.31 -23.11
C PHE A 26 6.03 24.30 -24.29
N PRO A 27 5.96 25.62 -24.02
CA PRO A 27 5.83 26.65 -25.06
C PRO A 27 7.03 26.73 -26.00
N ARG A 28 8.19 26.19 -25.61
CA ARG A 28 9.41 26.14 -26.44
C ARG A 28 9.39 25.01 -27.48
N ALA A 29 8.45 24.07 -27.42
CA ALA A 29 8.35 23.01 -28.40
C ALA A 29 7.78 23.54 -29.72
N ARG A 30 8.36 23.14 -30.86
CA ARG A 30 7.88 23.54 -32.20
C ARG A 30 6.45 23.06 -32.48
N THR A 31 6.12 21.87 -31.98
CA THR A 31 4.76 21.30 -32.04
C THR A 31 4.12 21.43 -30.66
N PRO A 32 2.84 21.82 -30.55
CA PRO A 32 2.15 21.94 -29.27
C PRO A 32 2.33 20.67 -28.42
N SER A 33 3.03 20.80 -27.29
CA SER A 33 3.42 19.68 -26.45
C SER A 33 3.33 20.03 -24.97
N TYR A 34 3.22 18.99 -24.14
CA TYR A 34 3.45 19.06 -22.71
C TYR A 34 4.76 18.37 -22.34
N LYS A 35 5.33 18.77 -21.20
CA LYS A 35 6.27 17.93 -20.45
C LYS A 35 5.44 17.14 -19.43
N VAL A 36 5.55 15.83 -19.45
CA VAL A 36 4.82 14.96 -18.52
C VAL A 36 5.81 14.13 -17.71
N LEU A 37 5.55 14.01 -16.40
CA LEU A 37 6.22 13.04 -15.54
C LEU A 37 5.30 11.84 -15.42
N VAL A 38 5.81 10.66 -15.80
CA VAL A 38 5.03 9.42 -15.79
C VAL A 38 5.69 8.45 -14.84
N ASP A 39 4.94 7.95 -13.86
CA ASP A 39 5.34 6.84 -13.00
C ASP A 39 5.03 5.52 -13.72
N PHE A 40 6.08 4.80 -14.10
CA PHE A 40 6.01 3.48 -14.74
C PHE A 40 6.12 2.32 -13.73
N GLY A 41 5.96 2.60 -12.44
CA GLY A 41 6.11 1.65 -11.35
C GLY A 41 7.57 1.42 -10.95
N PRO A 42 7.83 0.65 -9.88
CA PRO A 42 9.12 0.62 -9.18
C PRO A 42 10.31 0.10 -10.00
N GLU A 43 10.08 -0.72 -11.03
CA GLU A 43 11.16 -1.24 -11.89
C GLU A 43 11.78 -0.18 -12.79
N VAL A 44 10.96 0.78 -13.23
CA VAL A 44 11.38 1.84 -14.14
C VAL A 44 11.50 3.15 -13.37
N GLY A 45 10.54 3.44 -12.50
CA GLY A 45 10.39 4.70 -11.79
C GLY A 45 9.82 5.80 -12.69
N GLU A 46 9.96 7.03 -12.22
CA GLU A 46 9.43 8.19 -12.93
C GLU A 46 10.29 8.54 -14.15
N ARG A 47 9.64 8.85 -15.27
CA ARG A 47 10.32 9.32 -16.48
C ARG A 47 9.64 10.56 -17.03
N TRP A 48 10.48 11.55 -17.32
CA TRP A 48 10.04 12.72 -18.06
C TRP A 48 9.85 12.38 -19.53
N SER A 49 8.76 12.85 -20.13
CA SER A 49 8.51 12.73 -21.57
C SER A 49 7.95 14.02 -22.14
N SER A 50 8.23 14.28 -23.42
CA SER A 50 7.56 15.34 -24.18
C SER A 50 6.47 14.71 -25.04
N MET A 51 5.22 15.12 -24.79
CA MET A 51 4.04 14.54 -25.42
C MET A 51 3.32 15.60 -26.26
N GLN A 52 3.10 15.33 -27.54
CA GLN A 52 2.44 16.24 -28.49
C GLN A 52 0.91 16.25 -28.31
N ALA A 53 0.46 16.36 -27.06
CA ALA A 53 -0.94 16.24 -26.67
C ALA A 53 -1.65 17.60 -26.52
N ALA A 54 -0.93 18.73 -26.58
CA ALA A 54 -1.49 20.02 -26.22
C ALA A 54 -2.52 20.57 -27.22
N ARG A 55 -2.65 19.96 -28.41
CA ARG A 55 -3.75 20.25 -29.34
C ARG A 55 -5.05 19.55 -28.92
N ASP A 56 -4.94 18.31 -28.43
CA ASP A 56 -6.07 17.37 -28.36
C ASP A 56 -6.50 17.06 -26.91
N TYR A 57 -5.65 17.36 -25.92
CA TYR A 57 -5.88 17.10 -24.50
C TYR A 57 -5.58 18.34 -23.66
N ARG A 58 -6.38 18.59 -22.63
CA ARG A 58 -6.03 19.59 -21.59
C ARG A 58 -5.10 18.94 -20.56
N PRO A 59 -4.25 19.71 -19.85
CA PRO A 59 -3.38 19.17 -18.80
C PRO A 59 -4.15 18.42 -17.72
N GLU A 60 -5.31 18.96 -17.33
CA GLU A 60 -6.22 18.38 -16.35
C GLU A 60 -6.72 16.98 -16.76
N ASP A 61 -6.95 16.75 -18.06
CA ASP A 61 -7.46 15.49 -18.60
C ASP A 61 -6.37 14.42 -18.71
N LEU A 62 -5.11 14.80 -18.48
CA LEU A 62 -3.95 13.92 -18.59
C LEU A 62 -3.46 13.43 -17.22
N LEU A 63 -3.60 14.25 -16.18
CA LEU A 63 -3.19 13.88 -14.83
C LEU A 63 -3.91 12.61 -14.36
N ASP A 64 -3.18 11.72 -13.68
CA ASP A 64 -3.65 10.42 -13.20
C ASP A 64 -4.14 9.45 -14.28
N THR A 65 -4.06 9.80 -15.57
CA THR A 65 -4.41 8.88 -16.65
C THR A 65 -3.30 7.88 -16.93
N LEU A 66 -3.69 6.72 -17.42
CA LEU A 66 -2.76 5.70 -17.89
C LEU A 66 -2.35 5.95 -19.33
N VAL A 67 -1.08 5.67 -19.59
CA VAL A 67 -0.47 5.75 -20.91
C VAL A 67 0.47 4.56 -21.11
N VAL A 68 0.72 4.19 -22.36
CA VAL A 68 1.77 3.22 -22.71
C VAL A 68 2.98 3.98 -23.24
N GLY A 69 4.17 3.65 -22.73
CA GLY A 69 5.42 4.27 -23.16
C GLY A 69 6.57 3.28 -23.35
N VAL A 70 7.50 3.60 -24.25
CA VAL A 70 8.78 2.89 -24.39
C VAL A 70 9.81 3.55 -23.47
N VAL A 71 10.43 2.75 -22.61
CA VAL A 71 11.27 3.25 -21.50
C VAL A 71 12.77 2.98 -21.67
N ASN A 72 13.16 2.28 -22.72
CA ASN A 72 14.56 1.89 -22.99
C ASN A 72 15.15 2.50 -24.28
N MET A 73 14.64 3.65 -24.70
CA MET A 73 15.26 4.46 -25.75
C MET A 73 16.28 5.44 -25.13
N PRO A 74 17.33 5.84 -25.87
CA PRO A 74 18.22 6.91 -25.44
C PRO A 74 17.45 8.22 -25.18
N GLU A 75 17.91 9.00 -24.21
CA GLU A 75 17.30 10.31 -23.93
C GLU A 75 17.32 11.19 -25.19
N LYS A 76 16.18 11.82 -25.48
CA LYS A 76 16.06 12.76 -26.60
C LYS A 76 15.97 14.18 -26.08
N ASN A 77 16.89 15.04 -26.51
CA ASN A 77 16.81 16.47 -26.24
C ASN A 77 15.80 17.12 -27.20
N ILE A 78 14.77 17.75 -26.63
CA ILE A 78 13.73 18.48 -27.35
C ILE A 78 13.78 19.90 -26.80
N ALA A 79 14.21 20.88 -27.58
CA ALA A 79 14.24 22.30 -27.18
C ALA A 79 14.85 22.57 -25.76
N GLY A 80 15.88 21.80 -25.37
CA GLY A 80 16.54 21.91 -24.07
C GLY A 80 15.91 21.09 -22.93
N PHE A 81 14.88 20.28 -23.22
CA PHE A 81 14.27 19.34 -22.29
C PHE A 81 14.69 17.90 -22.64
N LYS A 82 15.05 17.10 -21.64
CA LYS A 82 15.45 15.71 -21.81
C LYS A 82 14.24 14.79 -21.68
N SER A 83 13.78 14.24 -22.80
CA SER A 83 12.74 13.21 -22.82
C SER A 83 13.38 11.84 -22.62
N GLN A 84 12.93 11.11 -21.61
CA GLN A 84 13.48 9.85 -21.14
C GLN A 84 12.59 8.65 -21.47
N ALA A 85 11.36 8.90 -21.92
CA ALA A 85 10.44 7.89 -22.42
C ALA A 85 9.72 8.41 -23.67
N LEU A 86 9.24 7.49 -24.51
CA LEU A 86 8.37 7.79 -25.65
C LEU A 86 6.96 7.32 -25.31
N ILE A 87 6.04 8.26 -25.04
CA ILE A 87 4.62 7.95 -24.86
C ILE A 87 3.99 7.66 -26.23
N LEU A 88 3.25 6.56 -26.31
CA LEU A 88 2.69 6.06 -27.55
C LEU A 88 1.26 6.57 -27.78
N GLY A 89 0.97 6.86 -29.04
CA GLY A 89 -0.34 7.20 -29.54
C GLY A 89 -0.43 6.91 -31.03
N VAL A 90 -1.65 6.94 -31.55
CA VAL A 90 -1.95 6.76 -32.97
C VAL A 90 -2.62 8.01 -33.50
N PRO A 91 -2.52 8.31 -34.81
CA PRO A 91 -3.32 9.35 -35.43
C PRO A 91 -4.81 9.05 -35.28
N ALA A 92 -5.59 10.03 -34.84
CA ALA A 92 -7.04 10.00 -34.90
C ALA A 92 -7.54 10.38 -36.30
N ASP A 93 -8.81 10.11 -36.60
CA ASP A 93 -9.42 10.37 -37.92
C ASP A 93 -9.40 11.86 -38.31
N ASP A 94 -9.37 12.76 -37.32
CA ASP A 94 -9.25 14.21 -37.49
C ASP A 94 -7.79 14.69 -37.59
N GLY A 95 -6.85 13.76 -37.72
CA GLY A 95 -5.41 14.01 -37.73
C GLY A 95 -4.84 14.47 -36.39
N GLY A 96 -5.59 14.35 -35.29
CA GLY A 96 -5.13 14.56 -33.91
C GLY A 96 -4.38 13.36 -33.33
N LEU A 97 -3.98 13.45 -32.07
CA LEU A 97 -3.35 12.36 -31.31
C LEU A 97 -4.40 11.59 -30.51
N SER A 98 -4.43 10.26 -30.66
CA SER A 98 -5.13 9.34 -29.77
C SER A 98 -4.12 8.53 -28.94
N LEU A 99 -4.06 8.77 -27.64
CA LEU A 99 -3.13 8.08 -26.74
C LEU A 99 -3.46 6.59 -26.63
N LEU A 100 -2.42 5.74 -26.66
CA LEU A 100 -2.60 4.32 -26.35
C LEU A 100 -2.79 4.13 -24.85
N ARG A 101 -3.86 3.43 -24.49
CA ARG A 101 -4.25 3.13 -23.11
C ARG A 101 -4.67 1.67 -22.97
N PRO A 102 -4.45 1.02 -21.82
CA PRO A 102 -5.06 -0.28 -21.52
C PRO A 102 -6.59 -0.19 -21.58
N ASP A 103 -7.24 -1.14 -22.26
CA ASP A 103 -8.69 -1.13 -22.57
C ASP A 103 -9.57 -1.46 -21.36
N ARG A 104 -9.19 -2.45 -20.56
CA ARG A 104 -9.96 -2.95 -19.42
C ARG A 104 -9.71 -2.19 -18.12
N GLY A 105 -9.16 -0.97 -18.19
CA GLY A 105 -8.67 -0.29 -17.00
C GLY A 105 -7.68 -1.20 -16.27
N GLY A 106 -6.57 -1.52 -16.93
CA GLY A 106 -5.50 -2.23 -16.27
C GLY A 106 -4.87 -1.29 -15.26
N SER A 107 -4.88 -1.64 -13.98
CA SER A 107 -4.07 -0.90 -13.03
C SER A 107 -2.61 -0.93 -13.52
N PRO A 108 -1.79 0.12 -13.33
CA PRO A 108 -0.32 -0.03 -13.31
C PRO A 108 0.12 -0.89 -12.10
N VAL A 109 -0.72 -1.86 -11.72
CA VAL A 109 -0.99 -2.42 -10.39
C VAL A 109 -1.49 -1.33 -9.42
N ALA A 110 -2.46 -1.73 -8.57
CA ALA A 110 -3.33 -0.93 -7.71
C ALA A 110 -2.80 0.46 -7.32
N VAL A 111 -3.71 1.43 -7.17
CA VAL A 111 -3.59 2.33 -6.02
C VAL A 111 -3.72 1.42 -4.80
N SER A 112 -2.63 0.73 -4.47
CA SER A 112 -2.46 0.21 -3.15
C SER A 112 -2.13 1.46 -2.35
N THR A 113 -2.90 1.71 -1.30
CA THR A 113 -2.44 2.41 -0.09
C THR A 113 -1.09 3.11 -0.32
N ASP A 114 -1.16 4.31 -0.93
CA ASP A 114 -0.07 5.23 -1.23
C ASP A 114 1.34 4.62 -1.42
N GLN A 115 2.00 4.80 -2.57
CA GLN A 115 3.41 4.39 -2.79
C GLN A 115 4.36 4.84 -1.63
N ARG A 116 3.94 5.85 -0.86
CA ARG A 116 4.54 6.30 0.41
C ARG A 116 4.36 5.36 1.61
N VAL A 117 3.18 4.76 1.81
CA VAL A 117 2.95 3.72 2.81
C VAL A 117 3.70 2.44 2.42
N ALA A 118 3.68 2.06 1.14
CA ALA A 118 4.52 0.98 0.63
C ALA A 118 6.03 1.26 0.87
N SER A 119 6.50 2.48 0.63
CA SER A 119 7.88 2.91 0.91
C SER A 119 8.25 2.86 2.40
N PHE A 120 7.33 3.22 3.30
CA PHE A 120 7.48 3.04 4.74
C PHE A 120 7.66 1.55 5.08
N PHE A 121 6.77 0.68 4.57
CA PHE A 121 6.83 -0.77 4.76
C PHE A 121 8.05 -1.43 4.08
N ASP A 122 8.64 -0.80 3.06
CA ASP A 122 9.85 -1.30 2.41
C ASP A 122 11.16 -0.83 3.08
N THR A 123 11.28 0.43 3.48
CA THR A 123 12.58 1.02 3.88
C THR A 123 12.71 1.24 5.37
N ALA A 124 11.72 1.90 5.99
CA ALA A 124 11.74 2.19 7.42
C ALA A 124 11.51 0.91 8.23
N TRP A 125 10.58 0.08 7.77
CA TRP A 125 10.19 -1.16 8.44
C TRP A 125 11.31 -2.20 8.54
N ARG A 126 12.14 -2.36 7.49
CA ARG A 126 13.31 -3.27 7.51
C ARG A 126 14.29 -2.97 8.64
N ARG A 127 14.47 -1.69 8.98
CA ARG A 127 15.36 -1.27 10.09
C ARG A 127 14.81 -1.69 11.45
N ILE A 128 13.49 -1.69 11.60
CA ILE A 128 12.80 -1.96 12.87
C ILE A 128 12.64 -3.46 13.11
N ILE A 129 12.36 -4.25 12.07
CA ILE A 129 12.37 -5.73 12.18
C ILE A 129 13.71 -6.20 12.78
N ALA A 130 14.82 -5.60 12.34
CA ALA A 130 16.15 -5.92 12.85
C ALA A 130 16.37 -5.50 14.31
N THR A 131 15.78 -4.37 14.75
CA THR A 131 15.93 -3.85 16.11
C THR A 131 14.68 -3.12 16.60
N GLN A 132 13.86 -3.80 17.38
CA GLN A 132 12.71 -3.19 18.07
C GLN A 132 13.17 -2.52 19.38
N PRO A 133 12.71 -1.28 19.69
CA PRO A 133 12.95 -0.65 20.98
C PRO A 133 12.50 -1.54 22.14
N ALA A 134 13.15 -1.43 23.30
CA ALA A 134 12.83 -2.26 24.47
C ALA A 134 11.37 -2.09 24.92
N SER A 135 10.86 -0.85 24.85
CA SER A 135 9.46 -0.50 25.11
C SER A 135 8.50 -1.29 24.20
N VAL A 136 8.80 -1.37 22.90
CA VAL A 136 7.96 -2.06 21.91
C VAL A 136 8.03 -3.59 22.03
N ARG A 137 9.18 -4.17 22.39
CA ARG A 137 9.31 -5.63 22.56
C ARG A 137 8.37 -6.21 23.62
N VAL A 138 8.14 -5.48 24.72
CA VAL A 138 7.19 -5.88 25.76
C VAL A 138 5.77 -5.89 25.21
N HIS A 139 5.40 -4.90 24.40
CA HIS A 139 4.08 -4.84 23.76
C HIS A 139 3.89 -5.97 22.74
N LEU A 140 4.88 -6.24 21.90
CA LEU A 140 4.86 -7.36 20.94
C LEU A 140 4.65 -8.71 21.63
N ALA A 141 5.30 -8.93 22.78
CA ALA A 141 5.11 -10.15 23.56
C ALA A 141 3.69 -10.25 24.15
N ALA A 142 3.15 -9.14 24.64
CA ALA A 142 1.78 -9.10 25.15
C ALA A 142 0.72 -9.31 24.05
N GLU A 143 0.93 -8.71 22.88
CA GLU A 143 0.12 -8.91 21.67
C GLU A 143 0.09 -10.36 21.21
N ARG A 144 1.25 -11.05 21.18
CA ARG A 144 1.29 -12.48 20.86
C ARG A 144 0.46 -13.31 21.82
N ARG A 145 0.60 -13.07 23.13
CA ARG A 145 -0.17 -13.78 24.18
C ARG A 145 -1.67 -13.54 24.05
N LEU A 146 -2.07 -12.30 23.78
CA LEU A 146 -3.47 -11.99 23.56
C LEU A 146 -3.99 -12.69 22.31
N THR A 147 -3.26 -12.62 21.21
CA THR A 147 -3.64 -13.26 19.94
C THR A 147 -3.73 -14.78 20.09
N GLU A 148 -2.78 -15.40 20.79
CA GLU A 148 -2.82 -16.82 21.18
C GLU A 148 -4.11 -17.22 21.91
N SER A 149 -4.69 -16.31 22.71
CA SER A 149 -5.93 -16.59 23.44
C SER A 149 -7.18 -16.52 22.56
N VAL A 150 -7.13 -15.79 21.44
CA VAL A 150 -8.27 -15.56 20.53
C VAL A 150 -8.28 -16.57 19.38
N LEU A 151 -7.09 -16.92 18.86
CA LEU A 151 -6.93 -17.79 17.69
C LEU A 151 -7.58 -19.19 17.76
N PRO A 152 -7.75 -19.86 18.92
CA PRO A 152 -8.39 -21.17 18.98
C PRO A 152 -9.84 -21.21 18.46
N ALA A 153 -10.51 -20.07 18.33
CA ALA A 153 -11.86 -19.98 17.78
C ALA A 153 -11.90 -20.04 16.23
N TYR A 154 -10.74 -19.99 15.58
CA TYR A 154 -10.63 -19.84 14.13
C TYR A 154 -10.01 -21.08 13.49
N ARG A 155 -10.28 -21.27 12.19
CA ARG A 155 -9.59 -22.29 11.37
C ARG A 155 -8.44 -21.67 10.59
N ALA A 156 -8.57 -20.40 10.26
CA ALA A 156 -7.61 -19.67 9.46
C ALA A 156 -7.43 -18.23 9.90
N MET A 157 -6.32 -17.63 9.48
CA MET A 157 -6.07 -16.22 9.67
C MET A 157 -5.38 -15.56 8.48
N VAL A 158 -5.71 -14.28 8.27
CA VAL A 158 -4.94 -13.36 7.44
C VAL A 158 -4.20 -12.39 8.36
N GLU A 159 -2.87 -12.31 8.26
CA GLU A 159 -2.09 -11.27 8.94
C GLU A 159 -1.82 -10.13 7.95
N VAL A 160 -2.41 -8.96 8.19
CA VAL A 160 -2.21 -7.75 7.37
C VAL A 160 -0.92 -7.06 7.82
N GLY A 161 -0.03 -6.71 6.89
CA GLY A 161 1.29 -6.17 7.21
C GLY A 161 2.19 -7.23 7.84
N CYS A 162 2.18 -8.46 7.29
CA CYS A 162 2.84 -9.62 7.87
C CYS A 162 4.36 -9.50 8.02
N ALA A 163 5.01 -8.51 7.41
CA ALA A 163 6.44 -8.28 7.56
C ALA A 163 7.25 -9.53 7.17
N ASP A 164 8.04 -10.10 8.06
CA ASP A 164 8.75 -11.37 7.86
C ASP A 164 8.00 -12.59 8.44
N GLY A 165 6.73 -12.41 8.82
CA GLY A 165 5.91 -13.37 9.54
C GLY A 165 6.33 -13.57 10.99
N SER A 166 7.38 -12.92 11.49
CA SER A 166 7.93 -13.23 12.82
C SER A 166 6.97 -12.93 13.97
N LEU A 167 5.89 -12.18 13.75
CA LEU A 167 4.93 -11.79 14.78
C LEU A 167 3.85 -12.85 15.02
N LEU A 168 2.92 -13.06 14.07
CA LEU A 168 1.79 -13.96 14.29
C LEU A 168 1.94 -15.33 13.62
N LEU A 169 2.86 -15.54 12.65
CA LEU A 169 3.08 -16.88 12.08
C LEU A 169 3.46 -17.94 13.14
N PRO A 170 4.37 -17.68 14.11
CA PRO A 170 4.66 -18.66 15.17
C PRO A 170 3.45 -18.96 16.06
N VAL A 171 2.52 -18.01 16.20
CA VAL A 171 1.26 -18.20 16.91
C VAL A 171 0.33 -19.10 16.09
N ALA A 172 0.11 -18.74 14.82
CA ALA A 172 -0.73 -19.48 13.89
C ALA A 172 -0.33 -20.96 13.79
N ARG A 173 0.98 -21.23 13.71
CA ARG A 173 1.53 -22.60 13.68
C ARG A 173 1.22 -23.39 14.94
N ARG A 174 1.35 -22.78 16.12
CA ARG A 174 1.01 -23.44 17.40
C ARG A 174 -0.49 -23.76 17.50
N CYS A 175 -1.32 -22.90 16.90
CA CYS A 175 -2.76 -23.09 16.82
C CYS A 175 -3.21 -23.94 15.62
N ALA A 176 -2.28 -24.46 14.80
CA ALA A 176 -2.56 -25.23 13.59
C ALA A 176 -3.53 -24.54 12.61
N LEU A 177 -3.41 -23.21 12.47
CA LEU A 177 -4.25 -22.43 11.56
C LEU A 177 -3.72 -22.44 10.13
N ASP A 178 -4.64 -22.36 9.17
CA ASP A 178 -4.30 -21.98 7.80
C ASP A 178 -3.95 -20.49 7.81
N TYR A 179 -2.70 -20.15 7.49
CA TYR A 179 -2.17 -18.80 7.61
C TYR A 179 -1.92 -18.19 6.23
N LEU A 180 -2.38 -16.96 6.04
CA LEU A 180 -2.05 -16.13 4.88
C LEU A 180 -1.45 -14.79 5.33
N GLY A 181 -0.20 -14.54 4.97
CA GLY A 181 0.40 -13.21 5.09
C GLY A 181 -0.10 -12.29 3.96
N LEU A 182 -0.60 -11.11 4.29
CA LEU A 182 -0.97 -10.09 3.30
C LEU A 182 -0.11 -8.86 3.54
N ASP A 183 0.70 -8.47 2.56
CA ASP A 183 1.58 -7.29 2.69
C ASP A 183 1.66 -6.50 1.39
N LEU A 184 1.93 -5.20 1.48
CA LEU A 184 2.15 -4.33 0.33
C LEU A 184 3.60 -4.42 -0.18
N ALA A 185 4.54 -4.76 0.71
CA ALA A 185 5.96 -4.85 0.44
C ALA A 185 6.35 -6.23 -0.11
N ALA A 186 6.94 -6.26 -1.31
CA ALA A 186 7.36 -7.51 -1.94
C ALA A 186 8.44 -8.25 -1.12
N GLY A 187 9.31 -7.50 -0.43
CA GLY A 187 10.34 -8.07 0.44
C GLY A 187 9.75 -8.78 1.66
N ALA A 188 8.68 -8.23 2.23
CA ALA A 188 7.93 -8.85 3.34
C ALA A 188 7.30 -10.18 2.89
N VAL A 189 6.57 -10.16 1.77
CA VAL A 189 5.99 -11.38 1.18
C VAL A 189 7.04 -12.45 0.91
N ALA A 190 8.21 -12.08 0.37
CA ALA A 190 9.30 -13.01 0.14
C ALA A 190 9.87 -13.59 1.45
N ALA A 191 10.01 -12.77 2.50
CA ALA A 191 10.49 -13.21 3.80
C ALA A 191 9.50 -14.17 4.49
N THR A 192 8.21 -13.86 4.50
CA THR A 192 7.17 -14.76 5.03
C THR A 192 7.11 -16.09 4.27
N ARG A 193 7.23 -16.07 2.94
CA ARG A 193 7.34 -17.29 2.12
C ARG A 193 8.59 -18.10 2.45
N ALA A 194 9.74 -17.44 2.62
CA ALA A 194 10.98 -18.09 3.04
C ALA A 194 10.88 -18.70 4.44
N ALA A 195 10.04 -18.14 5.31
CA ALA A 195 9.70 -18.72 6.60
C ALA A 195 8.79 -19.95 6.50
N GLY A 196 8.31 -20.33 5.30
CA GLY A 196 7.51 -21.53 5.03
C GLY A 196 6.01 -21.34 5.26
N ALA A 197 5.47 -20.19 4.87
CA ALA A 197 4.04 -19.87 4.97
C ALA A 197 3.51 -19.21 3.68
N ASP A 198 2.20 -19.28 3.46
CA ASP A 198 1.57 -18.59 2.35
C ASP A 198 1.57 -17.07 2.61
N ALA A 199 1.90 -16.31 1.58
CA ALA A 199 1.77 -14.86 1.61
C ALA A 199 1.50 -14.29 0.22
N VAL A 200 0.78 -13.17 0.14
CA VAL A 200 0.40 -12.49 -1.09
C VAL A 200 0.68 -11.00 -1.00
N ARG A 201 1.02 -10.42 -2.15
CA ARG A 201 1.12 -8.97 -2.30
C ARG A 201 -0.24 -8.43 -2.73
N ALA A 202 -0.95 -7.77 -1.83
CA ALA A 202 -2.30 -7.26 -2.09
C ALA A 202 -2.65 -6.09 -1.17
N ASP A 203 -3.64 -5.31 -1.57
CA ASP A 203 -4.27 -4.30 -0.70
C ASP A 203 -5.41 -4.95 0.09
N VAL A 204 -5.50 -4.65 1.39
CA VAL A 204 -6.60 -5.13 2.26
C VAL A 204 -7.97 -4.64 1.77
N LEU A 205 -8.02 -3.53 1.02
CA LEU A 205 -9.23 -3.04 0.40
C LEU A 205 -9.76 -3.95 -0.72
N GLU A 206 -8.94 -4.85 -1.25
CA GLU A 206 -9.25 -5.77 -2.35
C GLU A 206 -9.41 -7.23 -1.85
N LEU A 207 -9.68 -7.41 -0.55
CA LEU A 207 -9.68 -8.72 0.11
C LEU A 207 -10.66 -9.74 -0.52
N THR A 208 -11.81 -9.28 -1.02
CA THR A 208 -12.82 -10.13 -1.67
C THR A 208 -12.36 -10.72 -3.01
N GLY A 209 -11.35 -10.13 -3.65
CA GLY A 209 -10.74 -10.64 -4.88
C GLY A 209 -9.66 -11.69 -4.64
N LEU A 210 -9.31 -11.97 -3.38
CA LEU A 210 -8.24 -12.92 -3.02
C LEU A 210 -8.80 -14.31 -2.74
N ALA A 211 -7.98 -15.33 -3.00
CA ALA A 211 -8.24 -16.69 -2.55
C ALA A 211 -8.00 -16.77 -1.04
N LEU A 212 -9.06 -16.53 -0.26
CA LEU A 212 -9.00 -16.60 1.21
C LEU A 212 -9.05 -18.04 1.71
N PRO A 213 -8.40 -18.34 2.85
CA PRO A 213 -8.54 -19.62 3.53
C PRO A 213 -10.00 -19.94 3.90
N ALA A 214 -10.34 -21.23 3.93
CA ALA A 214 -11.69 -21.69 4.24
C ALA A 214 -11.96 -21.82 5.75
N GLY A 215 -13.24 -21.70 6.14
CA GLY A 215 -13.71 -21.84 7.52
C GLY A 215 -13.75 -20.52 8.29
N PRO A 216 -13.97 -20.57 9.62
CA PRO A 216 -13.95 -19.37 10.47
C PRO A 216 -12.62 -18.64 10.31
N LEU A 217 -12.68 -17.42 9.79
CA LEU A 217 -11.53 -16.64 9.38
C LEU A 217 -11.38 -15.39 10.24
N LEU A 218 -10.17 -15.16 10.72
CA LEU A 218 -9.78 -13.92 11.39
C LEU A 218 -8.84 -13.10 10.50
N VAL A 219 -9.17 -11.84 10.24
CA VAL A 219 -8.21 -10.87 9.70
C VAL A 219 -7.61 -10.08 10.86
N ALA A 220 -6.32 -10.24 11.07
CA ALA A 220 -5.58 -9.58 12.13
C ALA A 220 -4.79 -8.39 11.58
N PHE A 221 -4.95 -7.24 12.22
CA PHE A 221 -4.11 -6.07 12.03
C PHE A 221 -3.19 -5.93 13.25
N PRO A 222 -1.89 -6.23 13.12
CA PRO A 222 -0.92 -5.99 14.18
C PRO A 222 -0.90 -4.54 14.65
N PHE A 223 -0.40 -4.33 15.88
CA PHE A 223 -0.48 -3.05 16.61
C PHE A 223 0.01 -1.80 15.84
N ASN A 224 0.91 -2.00 14.90
CA ASN A 224 1.58 -0.95 14.13
C ASN A 224 1.17 -0.93 12.66
N VAL A 225 0.06 -1.59 12.29
CA VAL A 225 -0.44 -1.66 10.91
C VAL A 225 -1.69 -0.82 10.71
N PHE A 226 -2.74 -1.05 11.50
CA PHE A 226 -4.07 -0.45 11.27
C PHE A 226 -4.03 1.08 11.19
N GLY A 227 -3.28 1.71 12.10
CA GLY A 227 -3.13 3.15 12.17
C GLY A 227 -2.40 3.80 10.99
N ASN A 228 -1.69 3.02 10.19
CA ASN A 228 -0.93 3.52 9.04
C ASN A 228 -1.72 3.40 7.73
N LEU A 229 -2.93 2.80 7.79
CA LEU A 229 -3.82 2.73 6.65
C LEU A 229 -4.37 4.13 6.34
N PRO A 230 -4.45 4.54 5.06
CA PRO A 230 -5.04 5.81 4.66
C PRO A 230 -6.57 5.81 4.84
N GLU A 231 -7.21 4.64 4.67
CA GLU A 231 -8.66 4.46 4.75
C GLU A 231 -9.02 3.31 5.72
N PRO A 232 -8.73 3.43 7.04
CA PRO A 232 -8.87 2.34 8.00
C PRO A 232 -10.32 1.86 8.16
N GLU A 233 -11.29 2.77 8.14
CA GLU A 233 -12.72 2.40 8.20
C GLU A 233 -13.16 1.61 6.96
N ARG A 234 -12.64 1.95 5.78
CA ARG A 234 -12.91 1.21 4.54
C ARG A 234 -12.25 -0.17 4.57
N ALA A 235 -11.05 -0.29 5.15
CA ALA A 235 -10.40 -1.58 5.36
C ALA A 235 -11.24 -2.50 6.27
N LEU A 236 -11.84 -1.97 7.35
CA LEU A 236 -12.79 -2.73 8.17
C LEU A 236 -14.01 -3.18 7.36
N GLY A 237 -14.51 -2.31 6.47
CA GLY A 237 -15.59 -2.65 5.54
C GLY A 237 -15.21 -3.78 4.57
N ALA A 238 -13.98 -3.79 4.04
CA ALA A 238 -13.50 -4.87 3.17
C ALA A 238 -13.37 -6.20 3.93
N VAL A 239 -12.87 -6.17 5.17
CA VAL A 239 -12.85 -7.35 6.06
C VAL A 239 -14.28 -7.85 6.30
N ALA A 240 -15.19 -6.94 6.64
CA ALA A 240 -16.60 -7.28 6.84
C ALA A 240 -17.26 -7.86 5.59
N ALA A 241 -16.96 -7.34 4.41
CA ALA A 241 -17.46 -7.84 3.13
C ALA A 241 -16.92 -9.23 2.79
N SER A 242 -15.73 -9.60 3.28
CA SER A 242 -15.19 -10.96 3.12
C SER A 242 -15.86 -12.01 4.01
N GLY A 243 -16.67 -11.57 5.00
CA GLY A 243 -17.30 -12.44 5.98
C GLY A 243 -16.37 -12.89 7.12
N ALA A 244 -15.16 -12.34 7.20
CA ALA A 244 -14.22 -12.59 8.28
C ALA A 244 -14.55 -11.80 9.55
N ASP A 245 -14.07 -12.30 10.68
CA ASP A 245 -13.92 -11.51 11.90
C ASP A 245 -12.66 -10.64 11.82
N ALA A 246 -12.59 -9.61 12.66
CA ALA A 246 -11.43 -8.71 12.71
C ALA A 246 -10.78 -8.72 14.10
N LEU A 247 -9.45 -8.69 14.14
CA LEU A 247 -8.68 -8.38 15.34
C LEU A 247 -7.81 -7.17 15.04
N VAL A 248 -8.20 -6.01 15.57
CA VAL A 248 -7.39 -4.78 15.46
C VAL A 248 -6.58 -4.63 16.74
N LEU A 249 -5.28 -4.83 16.66
CA LEU A 249 -4.35 -4.46 17.71
C LEU A 249 -3.88 -3.02 17.44
N THR A 250 -3.75 -2.21 18.48
CA THR A 250 -3.31 -0.81 18.35
C THR A 250 -2.86 -0.27 19.71
N TYR A 251 -2.30 0.94 19.72
CA TYR A 251 -2.07 1.68 20.95
C TYR A 251 -3.35 2.35 21.45
N ASP A 252 -3.44 2.59 22.76
CA ASP A 252 -4.44 3.51 23.30
C ASP A 252 -4.11 4.99 22.97
N THR A 253 -5.02 5.90 23.34
CA THR A 253 -4.90 7.34 23.08
C THR A 253 -4.32 8.12 24.27
N SER A 254 -3.67 7.45 25.23
CA SER A 254 -3.07 8.10 26.41
C SER A 254 -1.77 8.83 26.06
N ALA A 255 -1.35 9.75 26.94
CA ALA A 255 -0.05 10.40 26.82
C ALA A 255 1.13 9.41 26.88
N GLY A 256 0.98 8.32 27.67
CA GLY A 256 1.98 7.25 27.74
C GLY A 256 2.14 6.52 26.41
N ALA A 257 1.03 6.14 25.79
CA ALA A 257 1.03 5.57 24.45
C ALA A 257 1.65 6.50 23.41
N ALA A 258 1.31 7.79 23.48
CA ALA A 258 1.83 8.82 22.59
C ALA A 258 3.37 8.94 22.67
N ALA A 259 3.93 8.85 23.88
CA ALA A 259 5.38 8.85 24.10
C ALA A 259 6.05 7.61 23.50
N VAL A 260 5.51 6.40 23.75
CA VAL A 260 6.04 5.14 23.20
C VAL A 260 5.98 5.15 21.66
N ARG A 261 4.88 5.62 21.08
CA ARG A 261 4.73 5.77 19.61
C ARG A 261 5.74 6.75 19.03
N SER A 262 5.97 7.88 19.70
CA SER A 262 6.96 8.86 19.26
C SER A 262 8.37 8.29 19.28
N GLU A 263 8.73 7.53 20.32
CA GLU A 263 10.00 6.83 20.41
C GLU A 263 10.16 5.82 19.28
N TYR A 264 9.11 5.01 19.03
CA TYR A 264 9.07 4.07 17.93
C TYR A 264 9.31 4.76 16.58
N TYR A 265 8.52 5.77 16.22
CA TYR A 265 8.67 6.46 14.93
C TYR A 265 10.00 7.21 14.79
N ARG A 266 10.53 7.76 15.89
CA ARG A 266 11.87 8.35 15.89
C ARG A 266 12.95 7.30 15.62
N ALA A 267 12.83 6.09 16.16
CA ALA A 267 13.72 4.98 15.84
C ALA A 267 13.62 4.54 14.37
N CYS A 268 12.46 4.76 13.73
CA CYS A 268 12.28 4.60 12.28
C CYS A 268 12.95 5.70 11.44
N GLY A 269 13.51 6.74 12.08
CA GLY A 269 14.05 7.93 11.42
C GLY A 269 12.99 8.95 11.02
N LEU A 270 11.77 8.84 11.55
CA LEU A 270 10.70 9.80 11.30
C LEU A 270 10.70 10.88 12.38
N ALA A 271 10.90 12.12 11.97
CA ALA A 271 10.70 13.30 12.81
C ALA A 271 9.34 13.92 12.47
N GLY A 272 8.39 13.79 13.38
CA GLY A 272 7.03 14.25 13.19
C GLY A 272 6.42 14.77 14.48
N GLU A 273 5.19 15.23 14.35
CA GLU A 273 4.40 15.81 15.43
C GLU A 273 3.19 14.94 15.73
N LEU A 274 2.78 14.91 17.00
CA LEU A 274 1.54 14.29 17.42
C LEU A 274 0.49 15.36 17.64
N VAL A 275 -0.64 15.22 16.95
CA VAL A 275 -1.80 16.08 17.08
C VAL A 275 -2.98 15.23 17.54
N ALA A 276 -3.63 15.63 18.62
CA ALA A 276 -4.86 15.02 19.08
C ALA A 276 -6.06 15.81 18.57
N ASP A 277 -7.11 15.12 18.15
CA ASP A 277 -8.39 15.72 17.77
C ASP A 277 -9.57 14.91 18.34
N GLY A 278 -10.79 15.17 17.88
CA GLY A 278 -11.99 14.46 18.35
C GLY A 278 -12.06 12.99 17.94
N THR A 279 -11.23 12.55 17.00
CA THR A 279 -11.19 11.18 16.47
C THR A 279 -10.08 10.35 17.09
N GLY A 280 -8.95 10.96 17.45
CA GLY A 280 -7.83 10.24 18.03
C GLY A 280 -6.55 11.05 18.16
N VAL A 281 -5.42 10.35 18.08
CA VAL A 281 -4.07 10.91 18.17
C VAL A 281 -3.26 10.53 16.92
N HIS A 282 -2.86 11.56 16.18
CA HIS A 282 -2.31 11.45 14.84
C HIS A 282 -0.85 11.89 14.82
N PHE A 283 0.04 10.98 14.46
CA PHE A 283 1.44 11.27 14.17
C PHE A 283 1.57 11.69 12.72
N THR A 284 2.19 12.84 12.45
CA THR A 284 2.44 13.34 11.10
C THR A 284 3.91 13.66 10.92
N ALA A 285 4.56 12.98 9.98
CA ALA A 285 5.92 13.23 9.53
C ALA A 285 5.92 13.16 8.02
N ALA A 286 5.79 14.31 7.33
CA ALA A 286 5.53 14.30 5.90
C ALA A 286 6.53 13.42 5.12
N PRO A 287 6.06 12.47 4.29
CA PRO A 287 4.67 12.32 3.85
C PRO A 287 3.93 11.14 4.52
N PHE A 288 4.36 10.72 5.72
CA PHE A 288 3.81 9.64 6.52
C PHE A 288 2.86 10.15 7.61
N THR A 289 1.73 9.46 7.77
CA THR A 289 0.80 9.68 8.88
C THR A 289 0.48 8.35 9.54
N SER A 290 0.37 8.36 10.86
CA SER A 290 -0.11 7.22 11.65
C SER A 290 -1.10 7.66 12.71
N SER A 291 -2.25 7.04 12.74
CA SER A 291 -3.37 7.40 13.61
C SER A 291 -3.63 6.30 14.64
N VAL A 292 -4.02 6.69 15.86
CA VAL A 292 -4.68 5.79 16.80
C VAL A 292 -5.98 6.46 17.20
N TYR A 293 -7.06 5.70 17.20
CA TYR A 293 -8.40 6.24 17.32
C TYR A 293 -8.92 6.08 18.74
N HIS A 294 -9.74 7.03 19.18
CA HIS A 294 -10.44 6.87 20.44
C HIS A 294 -11.31 5.61 20.43
N ARG A 295 -11.41 4.97 21.59
CA ARG A 295 -12.17 3.72 21.76
C ARG A 295 -13.58 3.81 21.17
N ALA A 296 -14.30 4.88 21.47
CA ALA A 296 -15.66 5.11 20.97
C ALA A 296 -15.74 5.17 19.44
N VAL A 297 -14.75 5.78 18.78
CA VAL A 297 -14.67 5.89 17.31
C VAL A 297 -14.49 4.51 16.70
N LEU A 298 -13.46 3.77 17.15
CA LEU A 298 -13.15 2.46 16.57
C LEU A 298 -14.25 1.43 16.83
N THR A 299 -14.84 1.43 18.04
CA THR A 299 -16.03 0.59 18.31
C THR A 299 -17.23 1.00 17.46
N GLY A 300 -17.39 2.30 17.19
CA GLY A 300 -18.46 2.82 16.34
C GLY A 300 -18.34 2.34 14.90
N TRP A 301 -17.14 2.41 14.31
CA TRP A 301 -16.85 1.88 12.98
C TRP A 301 -17.11 0.39 12.87
N LEU A 302 -16.61 -0.39 13.83
CA LEU A 302 -16.83 -1.84 13.87
C LEU A 302 -18.30 -2.20 14.02
N ALA A 303 -19.03 -1.53 14.92
CA ALA A 303 -20.47 -1.72 15.07
C ALA A 303 -21.24 -1.32 13.80
N GLY A 304 -20.82 -0.25 13.12
CA GLY A 304 -21.38 0.18 11.82
C GLY A 304 -21.24 -0.89 10.72
N HIS A 305 -20.21 -1.74 10.80
CA HIS A 305 -20.01 -2.90 9.94
C HIS A 305 -20.64 -4.20 10.46
N GLY A 306 -21.46 -4.11 11.51
CA GLY A 306 -22.25 -5.21 12.07
C GLY A 306 -21.49 -6.12 13.04
N TYR A 307 -20.36 -5.68 13.59
CA TYR A 307 -19.60 -6.49 14.56
C TYR A 307 -20.08 -6.31 16.00
N ARG A 308 -19.98 -7.40 16.77
CA ARG A 308 -19.91 -7.37 18.23
C ARG A 308 -18.46 -7.25 18.65
N VAL A 309 -18.13 -6.21 19.43
CA VAL A 309 -16.75 -5.88 19.77
C VAL A 309 -16.45 -6.22 21.23
N THR A 310 -15.43 -7.04 21.45
CA THR A 310 -14.78 -7.23 22.75
C THR A 310 -13.47 -6.46 22.76
N VAL A 311 -13.28 -5.61 23.77
CA VAL A 311 -12.06 -4.81 23.91
C VAL A 311 -11.16 -5.44 24.95
N HIS A 312 -9.89 -5.60 24.61
CA HIS A 312 -8.85 -6.11 25.49
C HIS A 312 -7.77 -5.05 25.66
N GLU A 313 -7.15 -5.02 26.84
CA GLU A 313 -5.94 -4.25 27.08
C GLU A 313 -4.75 -5.20 27.10
N TYR A 314 -3.62 -4.81 26.52
CA TYR A 314 -2.42 -5.63 26.50
C TYR A 314 -1.15 -4.79 26.65
N GLY A 315 -0.20 -5.32 27.43
CA GLY A 315 0.97 -4.54 27.85
C GLY A 315 0.55 -3.29 28.63
N ALA A 316 1.38 -2.24 28.59
CA ALA A 316 1.12 -1.00 29.33
C ALA A 316 0.28 0.05 28.57
N VAL A 317 0.23 -0.02 27.23
CA VAL A 317 -0.36 1.02 26.37
C VAL A 317 -1.10 0.46 25.14
N GLY A 318 -1.37 -0.85 25.11
CA GLY A 318 -1.98 -1.54 23.99
C GLY A 318 -3.47 -1.79 24.20
N GLN A 319 -4.25 -1.67 23.13
CA GLN A 319 -5.67 -2.02 23.07
C GLN A 319 -5.93 -2.90 21.86
N ALA A 320 -6.72 -3.95 22.06
CA ALA A 320 -7.18 -4.80 20.98
C ALA A 320 -8.70 -4.78 20.90
N TYR A 321 -9.19 -4.81 19.67
CA TYR A 321 -10.61 -4.82 19.34
C TYR A 321 -10.88 -6.12 18.60
N HIS A 322 -11.39 -7.11 19.34
CA HIS A 322 -11.81 -8.39 18.78
C HIS A 322 -13.27 -8.26 18.34
N ALA A 323 -13.46 -8.18 17.04
CA ALA A 323 -14.73 -7.91 16.39
C ALA A 323 -15.25 -9.18 15.73
N THR A 324 -16.38 -9.67 16.25
CA THR A 324 -17.00 -10.96 15.84
C THR A 324 -18.37 -10.72 15.24
N ARG A 325 -18.77 -11.51 14.24
CA ARG A 325 -20.12 -11.46 13.65
C ARG A 325 -21.08 -12.42 14.34
#